data_AF-A0A1H9ULZ8-F1
#
_entry.id   AF-A0A1H9ULZ8-F1
#
_cell.length_a   1.000
_cell.length_b   1.000
_cell.length_c   1.000
_cell.angle_alpha   90.00
_cell.angle_beta   90.00
_cell.angle_gamma   90.00
#
_symmetry.space_group_name_H-M   'P 1'
#
loop_
_entity.id
_entity.type
_entity.pdbx_description
1 polymer ?
#
loop_
_entity_poly.entity_id
_entity_poly.type
_entity_poly.pdbx_seq_one_letter_code
_entity_poly.pdbx_strand_id
1 'polypeptide(L)'
;MTDEPDQAANDAWQTTFHEAAYRFSVALKELHQTNPWPETPVLAPAINLLATELWDRCFSLAEITSAFKDAAADLPRYAAGEEVRP
;
A
#
# COMPACT_ATOMS: atom_id res chain seq x y z
N MET A 1 -13.60 28.21 12.60
CA MET A 1 -13.33 28.43 11.17
C MET A 1 -11.90 27.99 10.97
N THR A 2 -11.69 26.79 10.45
CA THR A 2 -10.38 26.40 9.93
C THR A 2 -10.23 27.17 8.63
N ASP A 3 -9.19 27.98 8.51
CA ASP A 3 -9.00 28.84 7.34
C ASP A 3 -8.82 27.95 6.10
N GLU A 4 -9.59 28.22 5.04
CA GLU A 4 -9.60 27.50 3.75
C GLU A 4 -8.22 27.08 3.18
N PRO A 5 -7.12 27.87 3.31
CA PRO A 5 -5.79 27.42 2.87
C PRO A 5 -5.26 26.15 3.57
N ASP A 6 -5.60 25.94 4.85
CA ASP A 6 -5.16 24.74 5.60
C ASP A 6 -5.90 23.48 5.10
N GLN A 7 -7.17 23.63 4.70
CA GLN A 7 -7.94 22.54 4.12
C GLN A 7 -7.37 22.12 2.75
N ALA A 8 -7.08 23.08 1.88
CA ALA A 8 -6.53 22.78 0.55
C ALA A 8 -5.16 22.09 0.64
N ALA A 9 -4.32 22.47 1.61
CA ALA A 9 -3.04 21.83 1.86
C ALA A 9 -3.20 20.37 2.34
N ASN A 10 -4.15 20.13 3.26
CA ASN A 10 -4.44 18.78 3.76
C ASN A 10 -4.97 17.87 2.65
N ASP A 11 -5.87 18.37 1.80
CA ASP A 11 -6.43 17.60 0.68
C ASP A 11 -5.35 17.24 -0.35
N ALA A 12 -4.43 18.16 -0.65
CA ALA A 12 -3.31 17.92 -1.54
C ALA A 12 -2.33 16.87 -0.98
N TRP A 13 -2.04 16.94 0.32
CA TRP A 13 -1.23 15.93 1.00
C TRP A 13 -1.90 14.55 0.95
N GLN A 14 -3.19 14.49 1.29
CA GLN A 14 -3.96 13.24 1.27
C GLN A 14 -4.02 12.63 -0.14
N THR A 15 -4.18 13.46 -1.17
CA THR A 15 -4.13 13.01 -2.57
C THR A 15 -2.78 12.39 -2.90
N THR A 16 -1.69 13.06 -2.51
CA THR A 16 -0.32 12.58 -2.77
C THR A 16 -0.05 11.26 -2.05
N PHE A 17 -0.54 11.10 -0.82
CA PHE A 17 -0.44 9.87 -0.05
C PHE A 17 -1.14 8.69 -0.76
N HIS A 18 -2.38 8.89 -1.22
CA HIS A 18 -3.11 7.85 -1.96
C HIS A 18 -2.45 7.51 -3.29
N GLU A 19 -1.95 8.51 -4.01
CA GLU A 19 -1.25 8.33 -5.29
C GLU A 19 0.00 7.45 -5.14
N ALA A 20 0.76 7.61 -4.05
CA ALA A 20 1.92 6.77 -3.77
C ALA A 20 1.54 5.29 -3.61
N ALA A 21 0.49 4.99 -2.84
CA ALA A 21 -0.01 3.63 -2.66
C ALA A 21 -0.59 3.06 -3.97
N TYR A 22 -1.34 3.86 -4.71
CA TYR A 22 -1.93 3.49 -6.00
C TYR A 22 -0.86 3.07 -7.00
N ARG A 23 0.19 3.89 -7.20
CA ARG A 23 1.29 3.59 -8.13
C ARG A 23 1.98 2.26 -7.82
N PHE A 24 2.25 1.99 -6.55
CA PHE A 24 2.81 0.71 -6.12
C PHE A 24 1.88 -0.47 -6.48
N SER A 25 0.58 -0.34 -6.18
CA SER A 25 -0.39 -1.41 -6.46
C SER A 25 -0.57 -1.70 -7.95
N VAL A 26 -0.57 -0.66 -8.80
CA VAL A 26 -0.71 -0.80 -10.26
C VAL A 26 0.50 -1.51 -10.83
N ALA A 27 1.71 -1.03 -10.51
CA ALA A 27 2.95 -1.64 -10.98
C ALA A 27 3.05 -3.12 -10.57
N LEU A 28 2.64 -3.44 -9.34
CA LEU A 28 2.65 -4.82 -8.85
C LEU A 28 1.64 -5.71 -9.58
N LYS A 29 0.45 -5.19 -9.87
CA LYS A 29 -0.58 -5.93 -10.63
C LYS A 29 -0.13 -6.19 -12.08
N GLU A 30 0.49 -5.21 -12.72
CA GLU A 30 1.06 -5.35 -14.05
C GLU A 30 2.15 -6.43 -14.07
N LEU A 31 3.11 -6.36 -13.14
CA LEU A 31 4.16 -7.39 -13.00
C LEU A 31 3.59 -8.78 -12.74
N HIS A 32 2.52 -8.89 -11.94
CA HIS A 32 1.81 -10.14 -11.73
C HIS A 32 1.17 -10.68 -13.02
N GLN A 33 0.56 -9.82 -13.82
CA GLN A 33 -0.08 -10.20 -15.10
C GLN A 33 0.94 -10.57 -16.18
N THR A 34 2.11 -9.94 -16.18
CA THR A 34 3.18 -10.19 -17.17
C THR A 34 4.28 -11.11 -16.64
N ASN A 35 4.05 -11.79 -15.51
CA ASN A 35 5.06 -12.61 -14.86
C ASN A 35 5.48 -13.77 -15.78
N PRO A 36 6.77 -13.85 -16.19
CA PRO A 36 7.24 -14.94 -17.04
C PRO A 36 7.37 -16.29 -16.31
N TRP A 37 7.25 -16.29 -14.97
CA TRP A 37 7.36 -17.48 -14.12
C TRP A 37 6.08 -17.72 -13.32
N PRO A 38 5.09 -18.45 -13.87
CA PRO A 38 3.77 -18.62 -13.23
C PRO A 38 3.84 -19.31 -11.85
N GLU A 39 4.84 -20.18 -11.64
CA GLU A 39 5.06 -20.87 -10.37
C GLU A 39 5.72 -19.98 -9.29
N THR A 40 6.08 -18.75 -9.62
CA THR A 40 6.68 -17.79 -8.69
C THR A 40 5.68 -16.69 -8.36
N PRO A 41 5.01 -16.72 -7.20
CA PRO A 41 4.08 -15.68 -6.80
C PRO A 41 4.78 -14.34 -6.63
N VAL A 42 4.17 -13.27 -7.15
CA VAL A 42 4.76 -11.91 -7.14
C VAL A 42 4.53 -11.19 -5.81
N LEU A 43 3.39 -11.44 -5.15
CA LEU A 43 2.95 -10.65 -4.01
C LEU A 43 3.90 -10.75 -2.80
N ALA A 44 4.25 -11.97 -2.37
CA ALA A 44 5.07 -12.15 -1.17
C ALA A 44 6.47 -11.51 -1.28
N PRO A 45 7.24 -11.73 -2.38
CA PRO A 45 8.50 -11.02 -2.60
C PRO A 45 8.35 -9.51 -2.64
N ALA A 46 7.28 -8.98 -3.26
CA ALA A 46 7.05 -7.55 -3.36
C ALA A 46 6.75 -6.89 -2.00
N ILE A 47 5.97 -7.55 -1.13
CA ILE A 47 5.73 -7.07 0.23
C ILE A 47 7.01 -7.09 1.07
N ASN A 48 7.84 -8.13 0.91
CA ASN A 48 9.15 -8.17 1.57
C ASN A 48 10.07 -7.04 1.10
N LEU A 49 10.10 -6.77 -0.22
CA LEU A 49 10.87 -5.66 -0.78
C LEU A 49 10.36 -4.29 -0.30
N LEU A 50 9.03 -4.11 -0.24
CA LEU A 50 8.45 -2.88 0.29
C LEU A 50 8.86 -2.66 1.76
N ALA A 51 8.84 -3.71 2.58
CA ALA A 51 9.27 -3.61 3.97
C ALA A 51 10.74 -3.20 4.11
N THR A 52 11.64 -3.72 3.26
CA THR A 52 13.06 -3.31 3.27
C THR A 52 13.25 -1.87 2.78
N GLU A 53 12.53 -1.47 1.72
CA GLU A 53 12.59 -0.10 1.20
C GLU A 53 12.06 0.95 2.20
N LEU A 54 11.04 0.59 2.99
CA LEU A 54 10.56 1.42 4.10
C LEU A 54 11.61 1.54 5.19
N TRP A 55 12.26 0.43 5.55
CA TRP A 55 13.33 0.44 6.54
C TRP A 55 14.52 1.31 6.08
N ASP A 56 14.92 1.21 4.81
CA ASP A 56 15.95 2.06 4.20
C ASP A 56 15.59 3.56 4.22
N ARG A 57 14.30 3.88 4.32
CA ARG A 57 13.75 5.24 4.47
C ARG A 57 13.47 5.62 5.92
N CYS A 58 14.13 4.95 6.86
CA CYS A 58 14.14 5.24 8.29
C CYS A 58 12.82 4.98 9.03
N PHE A 59 11.88 4.22 8.45
CA PHE A 59 10.79 3.66 9.24
C PHE A 59 11.33 2.53 10.13
N SER A 60 10.88 2.47 11.38
CA SER A 60 11.33 1.42 12.29
C SER A 60 10.68 0.08 11.97
N LEU A 61 11.38 -1.00 12.34
CA LEU A 61 10.83 -2.36 12.24
C LEU A 61 9.48 -2.49 12.97
N ALA A 62 9.32 -1.82 14.10
CA ALA A 62 8.09 -1.84 14.89
C ALA A 62 6.93 -1.16 14.16
N GLU A 63 7.16 0.02 13.57
CA GLU A 63 6.15 0.76 12.79
C GLU A 63 5.72 -0.05 11.57
N ILE A 64 6.69 -0.57 10.79
CA ILE A 64 6.41 -1.39 9.60
C ILE A 64 5.58 -2.61 9.98
N THR A 65 5.99 -3.32 11.04
CA THR A 65 5.30 -4.53 11.50
C THR A 65 3.88 -4.24 11.96
N SER A 66 3.66 -3.15 12.73
CA SER A 66 2.32 -2.77 13.17
C SER A 66 1.45 -2.41 11.98
N ALA A 67 1.95 -1.56 11.08
CA ALA A 67 1.20 -1.10 9.91
C ALA A 67 0.70 -2.26 9.04
N PHE A 68 1.55 -3.26 8.76
CA PHE A 68 1.12 -4.44 7.99
C PHE A 68 0.07 -5.28 8.73
N LYS A 69 0.21 -5.45 10.05
CA LYS A 69 -0.76 -6.21 10.86
C LYS A 69 -2.11 -5.51 10.91
N ASP A 70 -2.10 -4.20 11.15
CA ASP A 70 -3.30 -3.38 11.26
C ASP A 70 -4.03 -3.33 9.90
N ALA A 71 -3.30 -3.16 8.80
CA ALA A 71 -3.86 -3.22 7.46
C ALA A 71 -4.48 -4.58 7.14
N ALA A 72 -3.79 -5.68 7.45
CA ALA A 72 -4.31 -7.03 7.23
C ALA A 72 -5.55 -7.33 8.07
N ALA A 73 -5.61 -6.82 9.31
CA ALA A 73 -6.78 -6.93 10.17
C ALA A 73 -7.98 -6.10 9.67
N ASP A 74 -7.73 -4.99 8.98
CA ASP A 74 -8.76 -4.10 8.44
C ASP A 74 -9.29 -4.53 7.05
N LEU A 75 -8.49 -5.30 6.28
CA LEU A 75 -8.89 -5.77 4.93
C LEU A 75 -10.28 -6.41 4.86
N PRO A 76 -10.71 -7.29 5.80
CA PRO A 76 -12.06 -7.87 5.75
C PRO A 76 -13.19 -6.84 5.77
N ARG A 77 -13.00 -5.70 6.46
CA ARG A 77 -13.97 -4.60 6.48
C ARG A 77 -14.09 -3.95 5.11
N TYR A 78 -12.97 -3.77 4.42
CA TYR A 78 -12.93 -3.20 3.08
C TYR A 78 -13.44 -4.18 2.01
N ALA A 79 -13.08 -5.46 2.13
CA ALA A 79 -13.37 -6.48 1.14
C ALA A 79 -14.86 -6.89 1.10
N ALA A 80 -15.65 -6.51 2.12
CA ALA A 80 -17.09 -6.78 2.19
C ALA A 80 -17.49 -8.26 1.97
N GLY A 81 -16.59 -9.19 2.34
CA GLY A 81 -16.78 -10.64 2.16
C GLY A 81 -16.30 -11.19 0.82
N GLU A 82 -15.76 -10.36 -0.07
CA GLU A 82 -15.12 -10.80 -1.32
C GLU A 82 -13.66 -11.17 -1.08
N GLU A 83 -13.20 -12.30 -1.63
CA GLU A 83 -11.78 -12.66 -1.58
C GLU A 83 -10.93 -11.80 -2.54
N VAL A 84 -11.53 -11.41 -3.68
CA VAL A 84 -10.89 -10.62 -4.73
C VAL A 84 -11.92 -9.67 -5.31
N ARG A 85 -11.55 -8.38 -5.45
CA ARG A 85 -12.37 -7.39 -6.15
C ARG A 85 -12.39 -7.68 -7.67
N PRO A 86 -13.56 -7.71 -8.33
CA PRO A 86 -13.67 -7.96 -9.77
C PRO A 86 -13.07 -6.84 -10.63
#